data_AF-A0A438IAI3-F1
#
_entry.id   AF-A0A438IAI3-F1
#
_cell.length_a   1.000
_cell.length_b   1.000
_cell.length_c   1.000
_cell.angle_alpha   90.00
_cell.angle_beta   90.00
_cell.angle_gamma   90.00
#
_symmetry.space_group_name_H-M   'P 1'
#
loop_
_entity.id
_entity.type
_entity.pdbx_description
1 polymer ?
#
loop_
_entity_poly.entity_id
_entity_poly.type
_entity_poly.pdbx_seq_one_letter_code
_entity_poly.pdbx_strand_id
1 'polypeptide(L)'
;MGVNLTEGAISMLCSGDAQGSDVKPVLQVADIRLVNTQQQSNSNERFRILLSDGCHLQQGMLATQRNELVKSGRLQKGSVVQLTQFVCNVIKDRMSQEG
;
A
#
# COMPACT_ATOMS: atom_id res chain seq x y z
N MET A 1 7.30 -3.34 23.21
CA MET A 1 8.10 -3.71 22.02
C MET A 1 7.64 -2.81 20.90
N GLY A 2 8.43 -1.81 20.52
CA GLY A 2 8.10 -0.90 19.42
C GLY A 2 8.56 -1.51 18.11
N VAL A 3 7.65 -1.69 17.15
CA VAL A 3 8.02 -2.02 15.78
C VAL A 3 8.60 -0.76 15.14
N ASN A 4 9.84 -0.83 14.63
CA ASN A 4 10.45 0.30 13.95
C ASN A 4 9.86 0.40 12.54
N LEU A 5 8.90 1.31 12.37
CA LEU A 5 8.38 1.68 11.06
C LEU A 5 9.37 2.63 10.38
N THR A 6 9.43 2.60 9.05
CA THR A 6 10.28 3.51 8.28
C THR A 6 9.58 4.85 8.16
N GLU A 7 9.80 5.71 9.14
CA GLU A 7 9.19 7.04 9.23
C GLU A 7 9.47 7.87 7.96
N GLY A 8 8.43 8.48 7.38
CA GLY A 8 8.54 9.26 6.14
C GLY A 8 8.61 8.42 4.85
N ALA A 9 8.58 7.08 4.93
CA ALA A 9 8.60 6.22 3.74
C ALA A 9 7.42 6.50 2.81
N ILE A 10 6.22 6.77 3.34
CA ILE A 10 5.06 7.06 2.50
C ILE A 10 5.26 8.35 1.71
N SER A 11 5.83 9.39 2.35
CA SER A 11 6.14 10.64 1.66
C SER A 11 7.16 10.41 0.55
N MET A 12 8.24 9.66 0.80
CA MET A 12 9.23 9.31 -0.23
C MET A 12 8.63 8.49 -1.38
N LEU A 13 7.74 7.55 -1.06
CA LEU A 13 7.01 6.75 -2.05
C LEU A 13 6.10 7.63 -2.92
N CYS A 14 5.46 8.64 -2.33
CA CYS A 14 4.55 9.55 -3.02
C CYS A 14 5.30 10.56 -3.91
N SER A 15 6.46 11.05 -3.46
CA SER A 15 7.32 11.96 -4.23
C SER A 15 7.94 11.31 -5.48
N GLY A 16 8.00 9.97 -5.53
CA GLY A 16 8.58 9.21 -6.63
C GLY A 16 10.08 8.96 -6.49
N ASP A 17 10.74 9.53 -5.48
CA ASP A 17 12.17 9.31 -5.16
C ASP A 17 12.49 7.84 -4.81
N ALA A 18 11.49 7.09 -4.34
CA ALA A 18 11.66 5.68 -4.00
C ALA A 18 11.53 4.72 -5.21
N GLN A 19 11.09 5.19 -6.38
CA GLN A 19 10.87 4.35 -7.56
C GLN A 19 12.22 3.94 -8.19
N GLY A 20 12.61 2.67 -8.06
CA GLY A 20 13.88 2.14 -8.57
C GLY A 20 15.03 2.12 -7.55
N SER A 21 14.77 2.58 -6.33
CA SER A 21 15.70 2.50 -5.20
C SER A 21 15.52 1.15 -4.48
N ASP A 22 16.60 0.52 -3.98
CA ASP A 22 16.54 -0.76 -3.20
C ASP A 22 15.96 -0.55 -1.79
N VAL A 23 15.12 0.47 -1.62
CA VAL A 23 14.52 0.86 -0.35
C VAL A 23 13.44 -0.16 -0.01
N LYS A 24 13.54 -0.74 1.18
CA LYS A 24 12.61 -1.73 1.69
C LYS A 24 11.89 -1.18 2.92
N PRO A 25 10.94 -0.26 2.75
CA PRO A 25 10.32 0.41 3.87
C PRO A 25 9.46 -0.58 4.66
N VAL A 26 9.56 -0.49 5.99
CA VAL A 26 8.75 -1.25 6.94
C VAL A 26 7.54 -0.42 7.32
N LEU A 27 6.36 -0.91 6.99
CA LEU A 27 5.08 -0.22 7.17
C LEU A 27 4.12 -1.10 7.96
N GLN A 28 3.18 -0.48 8.66
CA GLN A 28 2.10 -1.18 9.33
C GLN A 28 0.83 -1.17 8.48
N VAL A 29 0.13 -2.28 8.44
CA VAL A 29 -1.20 -2.37 7.84
C VAL A 29 -2.23 -1.82 8.83
N ALA A 30 -2.72 -0.63 8.57
CA ALA A 30 -3.76 0.02 9.37
C ALA A 30 -5.16 -0.56 9.08
N ASP A 31 -5.44 -0.96 7.85
CA ASP A 31 -6.73 -1.56 7.45
C ASP A 31 -6.60 -2.37 6.15
N ILE A 32 -7.47 -3.35 5.94
CA ILE A 32 -7.55 -4.13 4.69
C ILE A 32 -9.03 -4.27 4.30
N ARG A 33 -9.35 -3.96 3.04
CA ARG A 33 -10.71 -4.05 2.50
C ARG A 33 -10.71 -4.74 1.15
N LEU A 34 -11.63 -5.67 0.96
CA LEU A 34 -11.91 -6.24 -0.35
C LEU A 34 -12.64 -5.19 -1.20
N VAL A 35 -12.09 -4.86 -2.36
CA VAL A 35 -12.71 -4.01 -3.37
C VAL A 35 -13.43 -4.94 -4.35
N ASN A 36 -14.76 -4.95 -4.27
CA ASN A 36 -15.60 -5.70 -5.20
C ASN A 36 -16.03 -4.78 -6.34
N THR A 37 -15.45 -4.94 -7.52
CA THR A 37 -15.89 -4.21 -8.72
C THR A 37 -17.10 -4.92 -9.30
N GLN A 38 -18.25 -4.24 -9.37
CA GLN A 38 -19.54 -4.82 -9.78
C GLN A 38 -19.57 -5.42 -11.20
N GLN A 39 -18.54 -5.21 -12.03
CA GLN A 39 -18.38 -5.91 -13.31
C GLN A 39 -17.62 -7.23 -13.11
N GLN A 40 -18.37 -8.26 -12.74
CA GLN A 40 -17.90 -9.64 -12.63
C GLN A 40 -17.64 -10.25 -14.01
N SER A 41 -16.40 -10.67 -14.28
CA SER A 41 -16.06 -11.83 -15.10
C SER A 41 -14.56 -12.13 -14.95
N ASN A 42 -14.22 -13.26 -14.34
CA ASN A 42 -12.85 -13.79 -14.16
C ASN A 42 -11.98 -13.19 -13.04
N SER A 43 -12.12 -13.79 -11.86
CA SER A 43 -11.00 -14.39 -11.13
C SER A 43 -9.91 -13.49 -10.54
N ASN A 44 -10.19 -12.22 -10.22
CA ASN A 44 -9.23 -11.44 -9.45
C ASN A 44 -9.83 -10.48 -8.41
N GLU A 45 -9.98 -10.98 -7.19
CA GLU A 45 -10.25 -10.18 -6.00
C GLU A 45 -9.18 -9.09 -5.87
N ARG A 46 -9.60 -7.85 -5.62
CA ARG A 46 -8.66 -6.76 -5.41
C ARG A 46 -8.75 -6.32 -3.96
N PHE A 47 -7.70 -6.55 -3.18
CA PHE A 47 -7.63 -6.05 -1.81
C PHE A 47 -6.99 -4.67 -1.79
N ARG A 48 -7.68 -3.70 -1.19
CA ARG A 48 -7.13 -2.39 -0.85
C ARG A 48 -6.59 -2.46 0.56
N ILE A 49 -5.35 -2.00 0.73
CA ILE A 49 -4.66 -1.97 2.00
C ILE A 49 -4.39 -0.50 2.38
N LEU A 50 -4.57 -0.17 3.65
CA LEU A 50 -4.14 1.10 4.22
C LEU A 50 -2.83 0.84 4.95
N LEU A 51 -1.76 1.48 4.51
CA LEU A 51 -0.43 1.37 5.08
C LEU A 51 -0.10 2.61 5.90
N SER A 52 0.61 2.44 7.01
CA SER A 52 1.10 3.49 7.89
C SER A 52 2.60 3.38 8.04
N ASP A 53 3.32 4.50 7.91
CA ASP A 53 4.75 4.58 8.18
C ASP A 53 5.07 5.11 9.59
N GLY A 54 4.03 5.39 10.40
CA GLY A 54 4.13 6.01 11.72
C GLY A 54 3.77 7.49 11.73
N CYS A 55 3.88 8.18 10.59
CA CYS A 55 3.54 9.61 10.45
C CYS A 55 2.40 9.85 9.46
N HIS A 56 2.40 9.12 8.36
CA HIS A 56 1.48 9.23 7.24
C HIS A 56 0.76 7.91 7.01
N LEU A 57 -0.42 8.02 6.39
CA LEU A 57 -1.24 6.88 5.98
C LEU A 57 -1.43 6.94 4.47
N GLN A 58 -1.22 5.80 3.80
CA GLN A 58 -1.37 5.70 2.35
C GLN A 58 -2.20 4.49 1.98
N GLN A 59 -3.17 4.71 1.11
CA GLN A 59 -3.92 3.62 0.51
C GLN A 59 -3.14 3.04 -0.67
N GLY A 60 -3.04 1.72 -0.70
CA GLY A 60 -2.43 0.94 -1.77
C GLY A 60 -3.36 -0.19 -2.23
N MET A 61 -3.09 -0.70 -3.43
CA MET A 61 -3.73 -1.91 -3.94
C MET A 61 -2.77 -3.08 -3.77
N LEU A 62 -3.22 -4.16 -3.14
CA LEU A 62 -2.45 -5.38 -3.03
C LEU A 62 -2.35 -6.03 -4.41
N ALA A 63 -1.14 -6.46 -4.76
CA ALA A 63 -0.95 -7.28 -5.96
C ALA A 63 -1.75 -8.58 -5.82
N THR A 64 -2.48 -8.93 -6.87
CA THR A 64 -3.37 -10.09 -6.90
C THR A 64 -2.68 -11.41 -6.57
N GLN A 65 -1.41 -11.53 -6.95
CA GLN A 65 -0.52 -12.65 -6.63
C GLN A 65 -0.30 -12.84 -5.12
N ARG A 66 -0.56 -11.81 -4.30
CA ARG A 66 -0.41 -11.82 -2.84
C ARG A 66 -1.74 -11.88 -2.09
N ASN A 67 -2.87 -11.96 -2.80
CA ASN A 67 -4.20 -12.06 -2.19
C ASN A 67 -4.34 -13.24 -1.22
N GLU A 68 -3.68 -14.36 -1.52
CA GLU A 68 -3.65 -15.55 -0.69
C GLU A 68 -3.12 -15.25 0.73
N LEU A 69 -2.25 -14.25 0.91
CA LEU A 69 -1.76 -13.85 2.23
C LEU A 69 -2.87 -13.25 3.09
N VAL A 70 -3.78 -12.48 2.49
CA VAL A 70 -4.95 -11.93 3.19
C VAL A 70 -5.92 -13.05 3.52
N LYS A 71 -6.22 -13.93 2.55
CA LYS A 71 -7.14 -15.06 2.74
C LYS A 71 -6.65 -16.05 3.79
N SER A 72 -5.36 -16.32 3.81
CA SER A 72 -4.71 -17.18 4.82
C SER A 72 -4.61 -16.51 6.20
N GLY A 73 -5.00 -15.24 6.36
CA GLY A 73 -4.87 -14.49 7.62
C GLY A 73 -3.43 -14.08 7.98
N ARG A 74 -2.46 -14.32 7.08
CA ARG A 74 -1.05 -13.94 7.27
C ARG A 74 -0.87 -12.42 7.16
N LEU A 75 -1.67 -11.78 6.32
CA LEU A 75 -1.74 -10.34 6.16
C LEU A 75 -3.08 -9.84 6.67
N GLN A 76 -3.07 -9.12 7.78
CA GLN A 76 -4.28 -8.60 8.43
C GLN A 76 -4.05 -7.20 9.00
N LYS A 77 -5.12 -6.57 9.49
CA LYS A 77 -5.02 -5.31 10.21
C LYS A 77 -4.10 -5.46 11.42
N GLY A 78 -3.19 -4.50 11.58
CA GLY A 78 -2.16 -4.48 12.61
C GLY A 78 -0.86 -5.20 12.22
N SER A 79 -0.85 -5.97 11.12
CA SER A 79 0.37 -6.63 10.63
C SER A 79 1.42 -5.60 10.22
N VAL A 80 2.70 -5.90 10.48
CA VAL A 80 3.82 -5.12 9.97
C VAL A 80 4.38 -5.83 8.75
N VAL A 81 4.56 -5.08 7.66
CA VAL A 81 5.03 -5.57 6.37
C VAL A 81 6.23 -4.76 5.89
N GLN A 82 7.17 -5.43 5.27
CA GLN A 82 8.28 -4.80 4.57
C GLN A 82 7.97 -4.83 3.08
N LEU A 83 7.89 -3.66 2.44
CA LEU A 83 7.69 -3.60 1.00
C LEU A 83 9.00 -3.99 0.30
N THR A 84 9.00 -5.13 -0.39
CA THR A 84 10.14 -5.55 -1.22
C THR A 84 9.99 -5.10 -2.67
N GLN A 85 8.74 -4.91 -3.11
CA GLN A 85 8.41 -4.50 -4.47
C GLN A 85 7.11 -3.70 -4.42
N PHE A 86 7.14 -2.50 -4.97
CA PHE A 86 6.02 -1.59 -5.00
C PHE A 86 6.04 -0.78 -6.30
N VAL A 87 4.86 -0.35 -6.72
CA VAL A 87 4.68 0.54 -7.86
C VAL A 87 3.92 1.75 -7.35
N CYS A 88 4.57 2.90 -7.35
CA CYS A 88 3.94 4.17 -7.01
C CYS A 88 3.42 4.79 -8.30
N ASN A 89 2.13 4.63 -8.57
CA ASN A 89 1.50 5.38 -9.66
C ASN A 89 0.99 6.70 -9.09
N VAL A 90 1.77 7.77 -9.25
CA VAL A 90 1.32 9.12 -8.92
C VAL A 90 0.26 9.48 -9.95
N ILE A 91 -1.01 9.30 -9.58
CA ILE A 91 -2.12 9.80 -10.38
C ILE A 91 -2.04 11.33 -10.29
N LYS A 92 -1.40 11.95 -11.29
CA LYS A 92 -1.41 13.40 -11.51
C LYS A 92 -2.84 13.84 -11.86
N ASP A 93 -3.75 13.79 -10.91
CA ASP A 93 -5.11 14.32 -11.07
C ASP A 93 -5.49 15.13 -9.83
N ARG A 94 -4.79 16.26 -9.68
CA ARG A 94 -5.37 17.57 -9.32
C ARG A 94 -4.28 18.64 -9.38
N MET A 95 -3.94 19.06 -10.60
CA MET A 95 -3.68 20.48 -10.82
C MET A 95 -5.06 21.16 -10.78
N SER A 96 -5.66 21.26 -9.58
CA SER A 96 -6.62 22.33 -9.34
C SER A 96 -5.81 23.61 -9.40
N GLN A 97 -6.01 24.31 -10.50
CA GLN A 97 -5.57 25.67 -10.78
C GLN A 97 -5.66 26.53 -9.52
N GLU A 98 -4.53 27.06 -9.08
CA GLU A 98 -4.49 28.33 -8.38
C GLU A 98 -3.62 29.24 -9.24
N GLY A 99 -4.29 30.10 -10.01
CA GLY A 99 -3.74 31.09 -10.91
C GLY A 99 -4.83 32.06 -11.32
#